data_AF-A0A1A8QSR3-F1
#
_entry.id   AF-A0A1A8QSR3-F1
#
_cell.length_a   1.000
_cell.length_b   1.000
_cell.length_c   1.000
_cell.angle_alpha   90.00
_cell.angle_beta   90.00
_cell.angle_gamma   90.00
#
_symmetry.space_group_name_H-M   'P 1'
#
loop_
_entity.id
_entity.type
_entity.pdbx_description
1 polymer ?
#
loop_
_entity_poly.entity_id
_entity_poly.type
_entity_poly.pdbx_seq_one_letter_code
_entity_poly.pdbx_strand_id
1 'polypeptide(L)'
;QLVMKGRDDLRFLARRLATLFPSLLSEENMRKGKIRFASSSKHRCVSSMEAFQDGLHQHWSHQDSPPVYRHEVDDELMRFFDRCHGFVEGVENNRTALIEVEKFKHGEEMEALRRRTAEKLGLHFHRLTPDLVEAAFFLCTYELSIKSLHSPWCFLFDESDAKVLEYKSDLKNFWKRSYGHVINSLSSCPLFHHIFRTLDKAGRPR
;
A
#
# COMPACT_ATOMS: atom_id res chain seq x y z
N GLN A 1 3.83 -10.34 -6.59
CA GLN A 1 5.14 -9.81 -7.05
C GLN A 1 4.98 -8.34 -7.41
N LEU A 2 6.06 -7.54 -7.39
CA LEU A 2 6.01 -6.13 -7.81
C LEU A 2 6.03 -6.05 -9.34
N VAL A 3 5.09 -5.31 -9.94
CA VAL A 3 5.01 -5.10 -11.39
C VAL A 3 5.90 -3.96 -11.86
N MET A 4 6.21 -3.88 -13.16
CA MET A 4 7.12 -2.88 -13.71
C MET A 4 6.73 -1.43 -13.40
N LYS A 5 5.46 -1.08 -13.55
CA LYS A 5 4.97 0.26 -13.17
C LYS A 5 5.30 0.62 -11.73
N GLY A 6 5.11 -0.30 -10.79
CA GLY A 6 5.47 -0.08 -9.39
C GLY A 6 6.98 0.03 -9.14
N ARG A 7 7.82 -0.60 -9.98
CA ARG A 7 9.28 -0.35 -9.95
C ARG A 7 9.58 1.06 -10.45
N ASP A 8 8.94 1.49 -11.53
CA ASP A 8 9.16 2.81 -12.11
C ASP A 8 8.67 3.93 -11.18
N ASP A 9 7.54 3.75 -10.50
CA ASP A 9 7.05 4.68 -9.47
C ASP A 9 8.11 4.95 -8.39
N LEU A 10 8.80 3.89 -7.94
CA LEU A 10 9.83 3.99 -6.91
C LEU A 10 11.15 4.55 -7.43
N ARG A 11 11.52 4.24 -8.68
CA ARG A 11 12.66 4.90 -9.35
C ARG A 11 12.41 6.40 -9.48
N PHE A 12 11.21 6.79 -9.90
CA PHE A 12 10.84 8.18 -10.03
C PHE A 12 10.75 8.88 -8.67
N LEU A 13 10.22 8.21 -7.64
CA LEU A 13 10.22 8.73 -6.29
C LEU A 13 11.63 9.00 -5.78
N ALA A 14 12.55 8.05 -5.96
CA ALA A 14 13.96 8.19 -5.58
C ALA A 14 14.62 9.40 -6.26
N ARG A 15 14.48 9.52 -7.58
CA ARG A 15 15.01 10.66 -8.35
C ARG A 15 14.44 11.99 -7.88
N ARG A 16 13.11 12.07 -7.66
CA ARG A 16 12.47 13.30 -7.14
C ARG A 16 13.00 13.68 -5.76
N LEU A 17 13.14 12.72 -4.85
CA LEU A 17 13.67 12.98 -3.51
C LEU A 17 15.14 13.39 -3.55
N ALA A 18 15.96 12.78 -4.40
CA ALA A 18 17.36 13.17 -4.57
C ALA A 18 17.52 14.59 -5.14
N THR A 19 16.67 14.96 -6.11
CA THR A 19 16.61 16.33 -6.62
C THR A 19 16.14 17.33 -5.56
N LEU A 20 15.16 16.95 -4.72
CA LEU A 20 14.61 17.82 -3.69
C LEU A 20 15.57 18.01 -2.50
N PHE A 21 16.34 16.96 -2.15
CA PHE A 21 17.26 16.96 -1.01
C PHE A 21 18.68 16.55 -1.43
N PRO A 22 19.35 17.31 -2.31
CA PRO A 22 20.62 16.92 -2.91
C PRO A 22 21.77 16.80 -1.89
N SER A 23 21.69 17.54 -0.77
CA SER A 23 22.68 17.45 0.32
C SER A 23 22.47 16.24 1.23
N LEU A 24 21.26 15.69 1.30
CA LEU A 24 20.93 14.54 2.14
C LEU A 24 21.08 13.23 1.37
N LEU A 25 20.43 13.13 0.20
CA LEU A 25 20.42 11.95 -0.67
C LEU A 25 21.53 12.02 -1.73
N SER A 26 22.75 12.34 -1.30
CA SER A 26 23.94 12.37 -2.14
C SER A 26 24.64 11.01 -2.18
N GLU A 27 25.37 10.77 -3.27
CA GLU A 27 26.24 9.59 -3.38
C GLU A 27 27.29 9.55 -2.26
N GLU A 28 27.84 10.70 -1.88
CA GLU A 28 28.81 10.82 -0.80
C GLU A 28 28.24 10.31 0.53
N ASN A 29 27.01 10.73 0.88
CA ASN A 29 26.37 10.30 2.11
C ASN A 29 26.04 8.80 2.09
N MET A 30 25.66 8.26 0.93
CA MET A 30 25.50 6.81 0.75
C MET A 30 26.82 6.07 0.98
N ARG A 31 27.91 6.48 0.30
CA ARG A 31 29.24 5.85 0.45
C ARG A 31 29.77 5.93 1.88
N LYS A 32 29.47 7.03 2.60
CA LYS A 32 29.81 7.22 4.02
C LYS A 32 28.87 6.50 5.00
N GLY A 33 27.90 5.71 4.51
CA GLY A 33 26.95 4.96 5.35
C GLY A 33 25.99 5.85 6.16
N LYS A 34 25.77 7.09 5.73
CA LYS A 34 24.83 8.02 6.39
C LYS A 34 23.38 7.82 5.95
N ILE A 35 23.15 7.07 4.87
CA ILE A 35 21.83 6.67 4.40
C ILE A 35 21.66 5.19 4.72
N ARG A 36 20.56 4.85 5.38
CA ARG A 36 20.18 3.47 5.70
C ARG A 36 18.87 3.14 5.02
N PHE A 37 18.81 1.97 4.41
CA PHE A 37 17.62 1.42 3.76
C PHE A 37 17.13 0.21 4.56
N ALA A 38 15.84 0.17 4.88
CA ALA A 38 15.22 -0.94 5.58
C ALA A 38 13.92 -1.38 4.88
N SER A 39 13.70 -2.69 4.77
CA SER A 39 12.50 -3.28 4.18
C SER A 39 11.94 -4.38 5.07
N SER A 40 10.66 -4.69 4.92
CA SER A 40 10.12 -5.96 5.42
C SER A 40 10.57 -7.13 4.54
N SER A 41 10.45 -8.35 5.05
CA SER A 41 10.76 -9.61 4.35
C SER A 41 9.82 -9.92 3.17
N LYS A 42 8.74 -9.15 2.99
CA LYS A 42 7.82 -9.38 1.87
C LYS A 42 8.54 -9.08 0.57
N HIS A 43 8.57 -10.05 -0.35
CA HIS A 43 9.26 -9.94 -1.64
C HIS A 43 8.93 -8.63 -2.39
N ARG A 44 7.66 -8.19 -2.38
CA ARG A 44 7.27 -6.92 -3.02
C ARG A 44 7.94 -5.69 -2.37
N CYS A 45 8.14 -5.69 -1.06
CA CYS A 45 8.81 -4.61 -0.33
C CYS A 45 10.31 -4.59 -0.62
N VAL A 46 10.95 -5.77 -0.67
CA VAL A 46 12.36 -5.89 -1.07
C VAL A 46 12.55 -5.39 -2.50
N SER A 47 11.74 -5.88 -3.46
CA SER A 47 11.79 -5.40 -4.85
C SER A 47 11.50 -3.90 -4.98
N SER A 48 10.65 -3.35 -4.12
CA SER A 48 10.40 -1.92 -4.04
C SER A 48 11.64 -1.16 -3.57
N MET A 49 12.31 -1.64 -2.53
CA MET A 49 13.53 -1.05 -2.00
C MET A 49 14.68 -1.09 -3.02
N GLU A 50 14.82 -2.18 -3.76
CA GLU A 50 15.77 -2.29 -4.88
C GLU A 50 15.46 -1.28 -5.98
N ALA A 51 14.20 -1.16 -6.40
CA ALA A 51 13.80 -0.18 -7.42
C ALA A 51 14.03 1.28 -6.98
N PHE A 52 13.86 1.58 -5.69
CA PHE A 52 14.22 2.89 -5.16
C PHE A 52 15.74 3.14 -5.25
N GLN A 53 16.56 2.15 -4.88
CA GLN A 53 18.02 2.24 -5.01
C GLN A 53 18.48 2.34 -6.47
N ASP A 54 17.82 1.65 -7.42
CA ASP A 54 18.04 1.83 -8.86
C ASP A 54 17.86 3.30 -9.25
N GLY A 55 16.79 3.93 -8.76
CA GLY A 55 16.46 5.32 -9.07
C GLY A 55 17.52 6.30 -8.57
N LEU A 56 18.06 6.08 -7.37
CA LEU A 56 19.18 6.87 -6.82
C LEU A 56 20.47 6.65 -7.61
N HIS A 57 20.80 5.40 -7.91
CA HIS A 57 21.99 5.03 -8.67
C HIS A 57 22.00 5.69 -10.07
N GLN A 58 20.86 5.64 -10.76
CA GLN A 58 20.66 6.31 -12.05
C GLN A 58 20.72 7.84 -11.95
N HIS A 59 20.26 8.41 -10.83
CA HIS A 59 20.32 9.86 -10.60
C HIS A 59 21.76 10.36 -10.44
N TRP A 60 22.63 9.57 -9.80
CA TRP A 60 24.05 9.90 -9.63
C TRP A 60 24.91 9.61 -10.88
N SER A 61 24.29 9.45 -12.05
CA SER A 61 24.95 9.25 -13.35
C SER A 61 25.80 7.99 -13.48
N HIS A 62 25.58 6.96 -12.65
CA HIS A 62 26.22 5.65 -12.80
C HIS A 62 25.42 4.76 -13.76
N GLN A 63 25.38 5.12 -15.05
CA GLN A 63 24.67 4.30 -16.04
C GLN A 63 25.41 3.00 -16.39
N ASP A 64 26.74 2.97 -16.21
CA ASP A 64 27.59 1.87 -16.69
C ASP A 64 27.98 0.84 -15.62
N SER A 65 27.57 1.02 -14.36
CA SER A 65 27.81 0.04 -13.29
C SER A 65 26.49 -0.51 -12.73
N PRO A 66 26.43 -1.80 -12.35
CA PRO A 66 25.23 -2.34 -11.72
C PRO A 66 25.02 -1.72 -10.32
N PRO A 67 23.77 -1.44 -9.92
CA PRO A 67 23.49 -0.93 -8.57
C PRO A 67 23.87 -1.98 -7.52
N VAL A 68 24.57 -1.53 -6.47
CA VAL A 68 24.85 -2.37 -5.30
C VAL A 68 23.76 -2.12 -4.26
N TYR A 69 22.87 -3.09 -4.09
CA TYR A 69 21.81 -3.00 -3.09
C TYR A 69 22.36 -3.16 -1.69
N ARG A 70 22.13 -2.17 -0.83
CA ARG A 70 22.50 -2.21 0.59
C ARG A 70 21.27 -1.84 1.42
N HIS A 71 20.49 -2.84 1.78
CA HIS A 71 19.33 -2.68 2.64
C HIS A 71 19.27 -3.78 3.70
N GLU A 72 18.70 -3.42 4.84
CA GLU A 72 18.43 -4.34 5.94
C GLU A 72 17.00 -4.89 5.80
N VAL A 73 16.81 -6.18 6.10
CA VAL A 73 15.46 -6.76 6.23
C VAL A 73 15.13 -6.78 7.72
N ASP A 74 14.15 -5.97 8.12
CA ASP A 74 13.78 -5.77 9.52
C ASP A 74 12.25 -5.84 9.67
N ASP A 75 11.74 -7.04 9.90
CA ASP A 75 10.31 -7.25 10.18
C ASP A 75 9.89 -6.79 11.58
N GLU A 76 10.83 -6.65 12.51
CA GLU A 76 10.50 -6.14 13.85
C GLU A 76 10.09 -4.66 13.75
N LEU A 77 10.87 -3.88 12.99
CA LEU A 77 10.56 -2.48 12.73
C LEU A 77 9.50 -2.29 11.65
N MET A 78 9.55 -3.03 10.54
CA MET A 78 8.69 -2.77 9.37
C MET A 78 7.35 -3.52 9.42
N ARG A 79 7.22 -4.52 10.30
CA ARG A 79 5.98 -5.29 10.52
C ARG A 79 5.62 -5.36 12.01
N PHE A 80 5.88 -4.28 12.75
CA PHE A 80 5.55 -4.14 14.17
C PHE A 80 4.15 -4.64 14.53
N PHE A 81 3.16 -4.46 13.64
CA PHE A 81 1.76 -4.80 13.86
C PHE A 81 1.53 -6.32 13.92
N ASP A 82 2.32 -7.13 13.21
CA ASP A 82 2.21 -8.59 13.26
C ASP A 82 2.59 -9.15 14.65
N ARG A 83 3.38 -8.40 15.42
CA ARG A 83 3.86 -8.79 16.76
C ARG A 83 3.03 -8.17 17.88
N CYS A 84 2.11 -7.26 17.56
CA CYS A 84 1.25 -6.63 18.52
C CYS A 84 0.06 -7.55 18.83
N HIS A 85 0.15 -8.31 19.94
CA HIS A 85 -0.89 -9.27 20.33
C HIS A 85 -2.29 -8.66 20.39
N GLY A 86 -2.43 -7.49 21.00
CA GLY A 86 -3.72 -6.79 21.07
C GLY A 86 -4.30 -6.43 19.70
N PHE A 87 -3.45 -6.10 18.72
CA PHE A 87 -3.90 -5.85 17.35
C PHE A 87 -4.27 -7.16 16.64
N VAL A 88 -3.41 -8.18 16.75
CA VAL A 88 -3.62 -9.47 16.09
C VAL A 88 -4.91 -10.14 16.56
N GLU A 89 -5.11 -10.23 17.88
CA GLU A 89 -6.31 -10.86 18.44
C GLU A 89 -7.53 -9.95 18.36
N GLY A 90 -7.37 -8.66 18.68
CA GLY A 90 -8.49 -7.72 18.79
C GLY A 90 -9.05 -7.28 17.44
N VAL A 91 -8.24 -7.32 16.37
CA VAL A 91 -8.61 -6.79 15.05
C VAL A 91 -8.38 -7.79 13.92
N GLU A 92 -7.18 -8.37 13.77
CA GLU A 92 -6.93 -9.24 12.61
C GLU A 92 -7.71 -10.55 12.64
N ASN A 93 -7.69 -11.23 13.78
CA ASN A 93 -8.38 -12.49 13.98
C ASN A 93 -9.82 -12.30 14.48
N ASN A 94 -10.22 -11.08 14.79
CA ASN A 94 -11.54 -10.77 15.30
C ASN A 94 -12.55 -10.49 14.17
N ARG A 95 -13.50 -11.40 14.01
CA ARG A 95 -14.55 -11.29 12.98
C ARG A 95 -15.49 -10.11 13.21
N THR A 96 -15.69 -9.66 14.45
CA THR A 96 -16.57 -8.53 14.76
C THR A 96 -15.88 -7.18 14.55
N ALA A 97 -14.54 -7.16 14.43
CA ALA A 97 -13.79 -5.91 14.23
C ALA A 97 -14.13 -5.18 12.92
N LEU A 98 -14.74 -5.88 11.96
CA LEU A 98 -15.15 -5.35 10.66
C LEU A 98 -16.67 -5.38 10.45
N ILE A 99 -17.47 -5.43 11.51
CA ILE A 99 -18.92 -5.58 11.40
C ILE A 99 -19.58 -4.46 10.58
N GLU A 100 -19.07 -3.23 10.66
CA GLU A 100 -19.58 -2.11 9.87
C GLU A 100 -19.32 -2.28 8.37
N VAL A 101 -18.21 -2.95 8.00
CA VAL A 101 -17.92 -3.31 6.61
C VAL A 101 -18.95 -4.31 6.09
N GLU A 102 -19.29 -5.32 6.91
CA GLU A 102 -20.30 -6.32 6.55
C GLU A 102 -21.71 -5.70 6.48
N LYS A 103 -22.05 -4.78 7.38
CA LYS A 103 -23.32 -4.02 7.29
C LYS A 103 -23.39 -3.23 5.99
N PHE A 104 -22.35 -2.48 5.65
CA PHE A 104 -22.32 -1.69 4.41
C PHE A 104 -22.39 -2.58 3.16
N LYS A 105 -21.69 -3.72 3.17
CA LYS A 105 -21.69 -4.70 2.07
C LYS A 105 -23.09 -5.26 1.75
N HIS A 106 -23.98 -5.30 2.75
CA HIS A 106 -25.38 -5.71 2.61
C HIS A 106 -26.36 -4.52 2.71
N GLY A 107 -25.84 -3.30 2.65
CA GLY A 107 -26.61 -2.05 2.70
C GLY A 107 -27.25 -1.70 1.36
N GLU A 108 -28.07 -0.65 1.37
CA GLU A 108 -28.89 -0.25 0.23
C GLU A 108 -28.05 0.14 -0.99
N GLU A 109 -26.91 0.81 -0.77
CA GLU A 109 -26.01 1.30 -1.81
C GLU A 109 -25.35 0.13 -2.57
N MET A 110 -24.83 -0.85 -1.84
CA MET A 110 -24.22 -2.05 -2.42
C MET A 110 -25.26 -2.95 -3.09
N GLU A 111 -26.45 -3.08 -2.51
CA GLU A 111 -27.56 -3.83 -3.11
C GLU A 111 -28.06 -3.18 -4.40
N ALA A 112 -28.15 -1.85 -4.45
CA ALA A 112 -28.53 -1.11 -5.64
C ALA A 112 -27.49 -1.26 -6.76
N LEU A 113 -26.20 -1.14 -6.41
CA LEU A 113 -25.08 -1.38 -7.33
C LEU A 113 -25.14 -2.80 -7.89
N ARG A 114 -25.33 -3.81 -7.02
CA ARG A 114 -25.44 -5.22 -7.41
C ARG A 114 -26.60 -5.47 -8.37
N ARG A 115 -27.75 -4.81 -8.19
CA ARG A 115 -28.89 -4.89 -9.14
C ARG A 115 -28.50 -4.33 -10.51
N ARG A 116 -27.92 -3.12 -10.57
CA ARG A 116 -27.47 -2.50 -11.82
C ARG A 116 -26.43 -3.36 -12.55
N THR A 117 -25.46 -3.93 -11.83
CA THR A 117 -24.45 -4.81 -12.42
C THR A 117 -25.08 -6.10 -12.95
N ALA A 118 -26.04 -6.70 -12.22
CA ALA A 118 -26.75 -7.89 -12.69
C ALA A 118 -27.56 -7.62 -13.96
N GLU A 119 -28.25 -6.49 -14.03
CA GLU A 119 -28.98 -6.04 -15.23
C GLU A 119 -28.06 -5.85 -16.43
N LYS A 120 -26.92 -5.16 -16.27
CA LYS A 120 -25.90 -4.98 -17.32
C LYS A 120 -25.37 -6.32 -17.85
N LEU A 121 -25.24 -7.32 -16.98
CA LEU A 121 -24.75 -8.65 -17.34
C LEU A 121 -25.83 -9.61 -17.84
N GLY A 122 -27.11 -9.24 -17.79
CA GLY A 122 -28.23 -10.14 -18.09
C GLY A 122 -28.32 -11.33 -17.13
N LEU A 123 -27.85 -11.18 -15.89
CA LEU A 123 -27.83 -12.23 -14.88
C LEU A 123 -28.98 -12.06 -13.89
N HIS A 124 -29.49 -13.18 -13.36
CA HIS A 124 -30.37 -13.12 -12.20
C HIS A 124 -29.62 -12.59 -10.98
N PHE A 125 -30.23 -11.63 -10.29
CA PHE A 125 -29.66 -10.95 -9.12
C PHE A 125 -29.09 -11.89 -8.05
N HIS A 126 -29.77 -13.01 -7.77
CA HIS A 126 -29.33 -13.99 -6.76
C HIS A 126 -28.01 -14.69 -7.11
N ARG A 127 -27.59 -14.68 -8.38
CA ARG A 127 -26.33 -15.30 -8.82
C ARG A 127 -25.12 -14.40 -8.62
N LEU A 128 -25.34 -13.09 -8.45
CA LEU A 128 -24.28 -12.11 -8.30
C LEU A 128 -24.17 -11.72 -6.82
N THR A 129 -23.15 -12.19 -6.13
CA THR A 129 -22.89 -11.82 -4.72
C THR A 129 -22.12 -10.51 -4.64
N PRO A 130 -22.17 -9.77 -3.50
CA PRO A 130 -21.35 -8.56 -3.35
C PRO A 130 -19.85 -8.82 -3.56
N ASP A 131 -19.32 -9.99 -3.13
CA ASP A 131 -17.92 -10.37 -3.36
C ASP A 131 -17.58 -10.53 -4.85
N LEU A 132 -18.50 -11.05 -5.66
CA LEU A 132 -18.29 -11.16 -7.11
C LEU A 132 -18.27 -9.80 -7.78
N VAL A 133 -19.09 -8.86 -7.30
CA VAL A 133 -19.09 -7.48 -7.79
C VAL A 133 -17.78 -6.78 -7.44
N GLU A 134 -17.32 -6.91 -6.20
CA GLU A 134 -16.02 -6.40 -5.78
C GLU A 134 -14.88 -7.02 -6.59
N ALA A 135 -14.94 -8.33 -6.87
CA ALA A 135 -13.94 -8.99 -7.69
C ALA A 135 -13.91 -8.43 -9.12
N ALA A 136 -15.07 -8.21 -9.74
CA ALA A 136 -15.16 -7.58 -11.06
C ALA A 136 -14.58 -6.15 -11.06
N PHE A 137 -14.85 -5.37 -9.99
CA PHE A 137 -14.25 -4.05 -9.83
C PHE A 137 -12.73 -4.12 -9.69
N PHE A 138 -12.21 -5.05 -8.90
CA PHE A 138 -10.76 -5.24 -8.78
C PHE A 138 -10.11 -5.69 -10.08
N LEU A 139 -10.79 -6.51 -10.90
CA LEU A 139 -10.28 -6.86 -12.23
C LEU A 139 -10.13 -5.61 -13.11
N CYS A 140 -11.14 -4.74 -13.13
CA CYS A 140 -11.03 -3.45 -13.81
C CYS A 140 -9.83 -2.63 -13.28
N THR A 141 -9.75 -2.41 -11.96
CA THR A 141 -8.72 -1.52 -11.39
C THR A 141 -7.32 -2.07 -11.57
N TYR A 142 -7.12 -3.40 -11.47
CA TYR A 142 -5.82 -4.01 -11.74
C TYR A 142 -5.44 -3.94 -13.21
N GLU A 143 -6.35 -4.19 -14.14
CA GLU A 143 -6.03 -4.11 -15.57
C GLU A 143 -5.73 -2.68 -16.00
N LEU A 144 -6.46 -1.71 -15.48
CA LEU A 144 -6.20 -0.29 -15.71
C LEU A 144 -4.86 0.12 -15.10
N SER A 145 -4.66 -0.10 -13.79
CA SER A 145 -3.47 0.37 -13.08
C SER A 145 -2.19 -0.34 -13.54
N ILE A 146 -2.23 -1.65 -13.79
CA ILE A 146 -1.05 -2.44 -14.14
C ILE A 146 -0.80 -2.43 -15.64
N LYS A 147 -1.82 -2.69 -16.46
CA LYS A 147 -1.66 -2.88 -17.92
C LYS A 147 -1.99 -1.62 -18.73
N SER A 148 -2.46 -0.54 -18.10
CA SER A 148 -3.04 0.63 -18.80
C SER A 148 -4.21 0.23 -19.71
N LEU A 149 -4.92 -0.84 -19.38
CA LEU A 149 -6.01 -1.35 -20.20
C LEU A 149 -7.35 -0.98 -19.57
N HIS A 150 -8.15 -0.21 -20.30
CA HIS A 150 -9.55 0.01 -19.94
C HIS A 150 -10.37 -1.21 -20.38
N SER A 151 -10.44 -2.22 -19.51
CA SER A 151 -10.99 -3.53 -19.87
C SER A 151 -12.53 -3.56 -19.82
N PRO A 152 -13.17 -4.57 -20.43
CA PRO A 152 -14.62 -4.72 -20.38
C PRO A 152 -15.20 -4.78 -18.97
N TRP A 153 -14.41 -5.21 -17.98
CA TRP A 153 -14.80 -5.18 -16.56
C TRP A 153 -15.11 -3.76 -16.08
N CYS A 154 -14.42 -2.75 -16.61
CA CYS A 154 -14.65 -1.35 -16.25
C CYS A 154 -15.99 -0.82 -16.75
N PHE A 155 -16.53 -1.37 -17.85
CA PHE A 155 -17.85 -0.95 -18.37
C PHE A 155 -19.02 -1.37 -17.46
N LEU A 156 -18.78 -2.25 -16.49
CA LEU A 156 -19.79 -2.64 -15.52
C LEU A 156 -20.11 -1.52 -14.52
N PHE A 157 -19.22 -0.55 -14.35
CA PHE A 157 -19.30 0.45 -13.29
C PHE A 157 -19.25 1.86 -13.87
N ASP A 158 -20.12 2.74 -13.37
CA ASP A 158 -19.95 4.17 -13.56
C ASP A 158 -19.22 4.80 -12.36
N GLU A 159 -19.03 6.12 -12.38
CA GLU A 159 -18.36 6.85 -11.31
C GLU A 159 -19.09 6.73 -9.97
N SER A 160 -20.43 6.67 -9.97
CA SER A 160 -21.22 6.52 -8.75
C SER A 160 -21.07 5.11 -8.17
N ASP A 161 -21.05 4.08 -9.02
CA ASP A 161 -20.77 2.70 -8.64
C ASP A 161 -19.36 2.58 -8.05
N ALA A 162 -18.36 3.20 -8.70
CA ALA A 162 -16.98 3.23 -8.22
C ALA A 162 -16.87 3.86 -6.83
N LYS A 163 -17.54 4.99 -6.57
CA LYS A 163 -17.56 5.64 -5.25
C LYS A 163 -18.11 4.74 -4.15
N VAL A 164 -19.14 3.95 -4.42
CA VAL A 164 -19.70 2.99 -3.45
C VAL A 164 -18.66 1.90 -3.10
N LEU A 165 -17.98 1.35 -4.11
CA LEU A 165 -16.97 0.30 -3.93
C LEU A 165 -15.69 0.84 -3.27
N GLU A 166 -15.27 2.05 -3.62
CA GLU A 166 -14.16 2.76 -2.98
C GLU A 166 -14.48 3.04 -1.51
N TYR A 167 -15.68 3.57 -1.21
CA TYR A 167 -16.10 3.81 0.17
C TYR A 167 -16.11 2.52 1.00
N LYS A 168 -16.56 1.40 0.43
CA LYS A 168 -16.47 0.09 1.10
C LYS A 168 -15.02 -0.29 1.43
N SER A 169 -14.09 -0.05 0.51
CA SER A 169 -12.66 -0.30 0.72
C SER A 169 -12.08 0.61 1.80
N ASP A 170 -12.45 1.89 1.80
CA ASP A 170 -12.06 2.87 2.82
C ASP A 170 -12.60 2.50 4.19
N LEU A 171 -13.87 2.10 4.28
CA LEU A 171 -14.47 1.62 5.52
C LEU A 171 -13.71 0.40 6.07
N LYS A 172 -13.33 -0.54 5.20
CA LYS A 172 -12.49 -1.68 5.58
C LYS A 172 -11.14 -1.23 6.12
N ASN A 173 -10.45 -0.29 5.45
CA ASN A 173 -9.16 0.22 5.92
C ASN A 173 -9.30 1.02 7.23
N PHE A 174 -10.38 1.78 7.38
CA PHE A 174 -10.68 2.55 8.58
C PHE A 174 -10.72 1.65 9.81
N TRP A 175 -11.53 0.58 9.75
CA TRP A 175 -11.68 -0.38 10.83
C TRP A 175 -10.46 -1.28 11.00
N LYS A 176 -9.86 -1.76 9.89
CA LYS A 176 -8.78 -2.74 9.96
C LYS A 176 -7.42 -2.15 10.30
N ARG A 177 -7.16 -0.89 9.93
CA ARG A 177 -5.81 -0.29 9.97
C ARG A 177 -5.73 1.13 10.51
N SER A 178 -6.85 1.85 10.59
CA SER A 178 -6.88 3.26 10.99
C SER A 178 -7.63 3.45 12.31
N TYR A 179 -8.37 4.54 12.47
CA TYR A 179 -9.00 4.96 13.73
C TYR A 179 -10.17 4.11 14.22
N GLY A 180 -10.59 3.06 13.49
CA GLY A 180 -11.72 2.25 13.94
C GLY A 180 -11.46 1.52 15.27
N HIS A 181 -10.20 1.19 15.57
CA HIS A 181 -9.82 0.64 16.87
C HIS A 181 -8.59 1.36 17.43
N VAL A 182 -8.62 1.72 18.71
CA VAL A 182 -7.50 2.41 19.39
C VAL A 182 -6.19 1.63 19.24
N ILE A 183 -6.25 0.29 19.26
CA ILE A 183 -5.07 -0.56 19.13
C ILE A 183 -4.36 -0.44 17.78
N ASN A 184 -5.05 -0.02 16.72
CA ASN A 184 -4.45 0.14 15.39
C ASN A 184 -3.34 1.18 15.40
N SER A 185 -3.58 2.34 16.01
CA SER A 185 -2.58 3.41 16.12
C SER A 185 -1.48 3.01 17.11
N LEU A 186 -1.85 2.46 18.27
CA LEU A 186 -0.91 2.02 19.30
C LEU A 186 0.04 0.92 18.81
N SER A 187 -0.39 0.07 17.88
CA SER A 187 0.49 -0.93 17.28
C SER A 187 1.72 -0.29 16.62
N SER A 188 1.61 0.95 16.13
CA SER A 188 2.66 1.68 15.42
C SER A 188 3.70 2.35 16.33
N CYS A 189 3.54 2.27 17.65
CA CYS A 189 4.46 2.85 18.62
C CYS A 189 5.94 2.50 18.36
N PRO A 190 6.34 1.24 18.06
CA PRO A 190 7.74 0.91 17.79
C PRO A 190 8.34 1.71 16.63
N LEU A 191 7.60 1.85 15.52
CA LEU A 191 8.05 2.63 14.36
C LEU A 191 8.12 4.13 14.69
N PHE A 192 7.11 4.67 15.40
CA PHE A 192 7.11 6.07 15.82
C PHE A 192 8.31 6.38 16.72
N HIS A 193 8.57 5.56 17.73
CA HIS A 193 9.75 5.70 18.59
C HIS A 193 11.06 5.62 17.80
N HIS A 194 11.15 4.74 16.81
CA HIS A 194 12.32 4.63 15.96
C HIS A 194 12.56 5.91 15.14
N ILE A 195 11.52 6.48 14.54
CA ILE A 195 11.60 7.73 13.76
C ILE A 195 12.13 8.86 14.64
N PHE A 196 11.48 9.12 15.78
CA PHE A 196 11.87 10.23 16.66
C PHE A 196 13.27 10.05 17.26
N ARG A 197 13.62 8.83 17.71
CA ARG A 197 14.99 8.56 18.19
C ARG A 197 16.05 8.79 17.11
N THR A 198 15.73 8.45 15.86
CA THR A 198 16.66 8.65 14.73
C THR A 198 16.81 10.14 14.41
N LEU A 199 15.71 10.90 14.40
CA LEU A 199 15.73 12.35 14.22
C LEU A 199 16.48 13.05 15.36
N ASP A 200 16.22 12.70 16.61
CA ASP A 200 16.93 13.24 17.78
C ASP A 200 18.43 12.97 17.70
N LYS A 201 18.82 11.75 17.33
CA LYS A 201 20.23 11.39 17.15
C LYS A 201 20.90 12.20 16.03
N ALA A 202 20.16 12.49 14.95
CA ALA A 202 20.66 13.28 13.83
C ALA A 202 20.76 14.78 14.14
N GLY A 203 19.87 15.31 14.99
CA GLY A 203 19.80 16.73 15.36
C GLY A 203 20.71 17.14 16.51
N ARG A 204 21.32 16.20 17.25
CA ARG A 204 22.27 16.52 18.31
C ARG A 204 23.53 17.20 17.74
N PRO A 205 23.98 18.33 18.32
CA PRO A 205 25.24 18.95 17.94
C PRO A 205 26.38 17.94 18.03
N ARG A 206 27.26 17.95 17.04
CA ARG A 206 28.51 17.19 17.08
C ARG A 206 29.53 17.86 17.98
#